data_AF-A0AAW7IYP2-F1
#
_entry.id   AF-A0AAW7IYP2-F1
#
_cell.length_a   1.000
_cell.length_b   1.000
_cell.length_c   1.000
_cell.angle_alpha   90.00
_cell.angle_beta   90.00
_cell.angle_gamma   90.00
#
_symmetry.space_group_name_H-M   'P 1'
#
loop_
_entity.id
_entity.type
_entity.pdbx_description
1 polymer ?
#
loop_
_entity_poly.entity_id
_entity_poly.type
_entity_poly.pdbx_seq_one_letter_code
_entity_poly.pdbx_strand_id
1 'polypeptide(L)'
;MTRIQDDLFATVNAEWLENAEIPADKPRISAFDELVLKNEKNLAKDLADLSQNLPTDNPELLEAIKFYNKAGDWQTREKADFSAVKNELAKVETLNTFEDFKNNLT
;
A
#
# COMPACT_ATOMS: atom_id res chain seq x y z
N MET A 1 -3.73 -38.34 -10.06
CA MET A 1 -4.31 -37.76 -8.82
C MET A 1 -3.48 -38.27 -7.66
N THR A 2 -2.85 -37.37 -6.90
CA THR A 2 -2.04 -37.71 -5.73
C THR A 2 -2.96 -38.21 -4.62
N ARG A 3 -2.53 -39.20 -3.82
CA ARG A 3 -3.32 -39.65 -2.66
C ARG A 3 -3.14 -38.67 -1.52
N ILE A 4 -4.18 -38.49 -0.71
CA ILE A 4 -4.16 -37.57 0.44
C ILE A 4 -3.10 -37.95 1.49
N GLN A 5 -2.78 -39.24 1.62
CA GLN A 5 -1.73 -39.71 2.53
C GLN A 5 -0.31 -39.45 2.01
N ASP A 6 -0.16 -39.24 0.70
CA ASP A 6 1.14 -38.98 0.07
C ASP A 6 1.43 -37.47 0.00
N ASP A 7 0.41 -36.66 -0.30
CA ASP A 7 0.50 -35.20 -0.30
C ASP A 7 -0.86 -34.57 0.00
N LEU A 8 -1.07 -34.22 1.28
CA LEU A 8 -2.28 -33.58 1.75
C LEU A 8 -2.50 -32.22 1.08
N PHE A 9 -1.44 -31.44 0.87
CA PHE A 9 -1.54 -30.07 0.36
C PHE A 9 -1.98 -30.07 -1.10
N ALA A 10 -1.28 -30.82 -1.95
CA ALA A 10 -1.62 -30.90 -3.37
C ALA A 10 -3.00 -31.53 -3.59
N THR A 11 -3.41 -32.48 -2.75
CA THR A 11 -4.72 -33.15 -2.88
C THR A 11 -5.87 -32.23 -2.48
N VAL A 12 -5.76 -31.51 -1.36
CA VAL A 12 -6.84 -30.62 -0.87
C VAL A 12 -6.96 -29.36 -1.72
N ASN A 13 -5.85 -28.83 -2.24
CA ASN A 13 -5.83 -27.56 -2.99
C ASN A 13 -5.75 -27.75 -4.50
N ALA A 14 -5.94 -28.96 -5.03
CA ALA A 14 -5.72 -29.29 -6.45
C ALA A 14 -6.44 -28.33 -7.40
N GLU A 15 -7.74 -28.11 -7.19
CA GLU A 15 -8.56 -27.22 -8.01
C GLU A 15 -8.11 -25.77 -7.91
N TRP A 16 -7.75 -25.31 -6.71
CA TRP A 16 -7.26 -23.95 -6.52
C TRP A 16 -5.90 -23.76 -7.20
N LEU A 17 -4.98 -24.71 -7.08
CA LEU A 17 -3.65 -24.65 -7.71
C LEU A 17 -3.72 -24.64 -9.25
N GLU A 18 -4.72 -25.29 -9.83
CA GLU A 18 -4.94 -25.31 -11.28
C GLU A 18 -5.49 -23.97 -11.81
N ASN A 19 -6.33 -23.30 -11.03
CA ASN A 19 -7.08 -22.12 -11.47
C ASN A 19 -6.57 -20.79 -10.91
N ALA A 20 -5.79 -20.79 -9.83
CA ALA A 20 -5.33 -19.57 -9.19
C ALA A 20 -4.29 -18.87 -10.06
N GLU A 21 -4.61 -17.64 -10.48
CA GLU A 21 -3.68 -16.78 -11.19
C GLU A 21 -2.98 -15.84 -10.20
N ILE A 22 -1.66 -15.71 -10.32
CA ILE A 22 -0.91 -14.68 -9.61
C ILE A 22 -1.11 -13.37 -10.38
N PRO A 23 -1.71 -12.31 -9.77
CA PRO A 23 -1.87 -11.03 -10.44
C PRO A 23 -0.52 -10.44 -10.90
N ALA A 24 -0.50 -9.75 -12.03
CA ALA A 24 0.74 -9.25 -12.63
C ALA A 24 1.54 -8.26 -11.75
N ASP A 25 0.86 -7.60 -10.81
CA ASP A 25 1.43 -6.66 -9.84
C ASP A 25 1.78 -7.32 -8.49
N LYS A 26 1.60 -8.64 -8.36
CA LYS A 26 1.84 -9.40 -7.13
C LYS A 26 2.87 -10.52 -7.38
N PRO A 27 3.77 -10.80 -6.43
CA PRO A 27 4.74 -11.88 -6.58
C PRO A 27 4.18 -13.27 -6.20
N ARG A 28 2.99 -13.32 -5.58
CA ARG A 28 2.34 -14.54 -5.10
C ARG A 28 0.84 -14.35 -4.96
N ILE A 29 0.11 -15.47 -4.90
CA ILE A 29 -1.29 -15.54 -4.48
C ILE A 29 -1.47 -16.68 -3.47
N SER A 30 -2.41 -16.50 -2.56
CA SER A 30 -2.82 -17.46 -1.53
C SER A 30 -4.19 -17.04 -1.00
N ALA A 31 -4.82 -17.89 -0.20
CA ALA A 31 -6.07 -17.55 0.49
C ALA A 31 -5.98 -16.24 1.31
N PHE A 32 -4.82 -15.94 1.91
CA PHE A 32 -4.62 -14.68 2.63
C PHE A 32 -4.57 -13.46 1.70
N ASP A 33 -3.93 -13.60 0.54
CA ASP A 33 -3.83 -12.50 -0.42
C ASP A 33 -5.18 -12.18 -1.04
N GLU A 34 -6.00 -13.21 -1.31
CA GLU A 34 -7.38 -13.01 -1.79
C GLU A 34 -8.23 -12.23 -0.79
N LEU A 35 -8.10 -12.52 0.51
CA LEU A 35 -8.77 -11.75 1.57
C LEU A 35 -8.24 -10.32 1.65
N VAL A 36 -6.93 -10.12 1.54
CA VAL A 36 -6.32 -8.79 1.51
C VAL A 36 -6.84 -7.99 0.32
N LEU A 37 -6.84 -8.55 -0.89
CA LEU A 37 -7.34 -7.90 -2.11
C LEU A 37 -8.82 -7.52 -1.97
N LYS A 38 -9.65 -8.40 -1.41
CA LYS A 38 -11.06 -8.11 -1.13
C LYS A 38 -11.21 -6.95 -0.14
N ASN A 39 -10.43 -6.96 0.93
CA ASN A 39 -10.48 -5.91 1.96
C ASN A 39 -9.96 -4.57 1.43
N GLU A 40 -8.86 -4.57 0.67
CA GLU A 40 -8.31 -3.38 0.00
C GLU A 40 -9.35 -2.75 -0.93
N LYS A 41 -10.05 -3.57 -1.73
CA LYS A 41 -11.12 -3.09 -2.62
C LYS A 41 -12.29 -2.48 -1.86
N ASN A 42 -12.73 -3.13 -0.78
CA ASN A 42 -13.82 -2.62 0.05
C ASN A 42 -13.42 -1.31 0.72
N LEU A 43 -12.23 -1.25 1.33
CA LEU A 43 -11.72 -0.06 2.00
C LEU A 43 -11.55 1.11 1.02
N ALA A 44 -11.00 0.87 -0.17
CA ALA A 44 -10.86 1.91 -1.20
C ALA A 44 -12.22 2.46 -1.64
N LYS A 45 -13.23 1.58 -1.78
CA LYS A 45 -14.59 2.01 -2.06
C LYS A 45 -15.16 2.87 -0.92
N ASP A 46 -15.04 2.41 0.33
CA ASP A 46 -15.56 3.14 1.49
C ASP A 46 -14.91 4.52 1.63
N LEU A 47 -13.59 4.62 1.45
CA LEU A 47 -12.86 5.88 1.48
C LEU A 47 -13.23 6.81 0.32
N ALA A 48 -13.50 6.27 -0.88
CA ALA A 48 -14.00 7.07 -1.99
C ALA A 48 -15.41 7.62 -1.72
N ASP A 49 -16.30 6.81 -1.16
CA ASP A 49 -17.66 7.22 -0.81
C ASP A 49 -17.66 8.28 0.33
N LEU A 50 -16.81 8.09 1.34
CA LEU A 50 -16.59 9.05 2.43
C LEU A 50 -15.91 10.34 1.98
N SER A 51 -15.10 10.30 0.92
CA SER A 51 -14.50 11.52 0.35
C SER A 51 -15.54 12.47 -0.24
N GLN A 52 -16.72 11.95 -0.62
CA GLN A 52 -17.87 12.75 -1.04
C GLN A 52 -18.76 13.17 0.13
N ASN A 53 -18.65 12.48 1.28
CA ASN A 53 -19.49 12.67 2.46
C ASN A 53 -18.62 12.67 3.72
N LEU A 54 -17.88 13.76 3.92
CA LEU A 54 -16.88 13.83 4.99
C LEU A 54 -17.52 13.67 6.38
N PRO A 55 -16.92 12.86 7.27
CA PRO A 55 -17.40 12.72 8.65
C PRO A 55 -17.16 14.02 9.43
N THR A 56 -18.10 14.37 10.30
CA THR A 56 -18.03 15.58 11.15
C THR A 56 -17.71 15.27 12.60
N ASP A 57 -17.84 14.01 13.02
CA ASP A 57 -17.77 13.54 14.41
C ASP A 57 -16.54 12.66 14.69
N ASN A 58 -15.68 12.44 13.69
CA ASN A 58 -14.47 11.64 13.81
C ASN A 58 -13.27 12.32 13.13
N PRO A 59 -12.44 13.09 13.88
CA PRO A 59 -11.35 13.84 13.31
C PRO A 59 -10.22 12.95 12.76
N GLU A 60 -9.97 11.79 13.33
CA GLU A 60 -8.96 10.84 12.84
C GLU A 60 -9.36 10.26 11.49
N LEU A 61 -10.64 9.88 11.33
CA LEU A 61 -11.18 9.40 10.06
C LEU A 61 -11.15 10.51 9.01
N LEU A 62 -11.45 11.75 9.39
CA LEU A 62 -11.33 12.90 8.50
C LEU A 62 -9.89 13.05 7.96
N GLU A 63 -8.87 12.95 8.81
CA GLU A 63 -7.47 13.01 8.36
C GLU A 63 -7.08 11.81 7.48
N ALA A 64 -7.59 10.61 7.77
CA ALA A 64 -7.38 9.44 6.91
C ALA A 64 -7.97 9.65 5.50
N ILE A 65 -9.16 10.25 5.41
CA ILE A 65 -9.81 10.57 4.12
C ILE A 65 -9.05 11.67 3.38
N LYS A 66 -8.59 12.72 4.07
CA LYS A 66 -7.74 13.76 3.46
C LYS A 66 -6.45 13.16 2.89
N PHE A 67 -5.83 12.24 3.63
CA PHE A 67 -4.64 11.53 3.15
C PHE A 67 -4.96 10.66 1.92
N TYR A 68 -6.06 9.90 1.96
CA TYR A 68 -6.53 9.11 0.81
C TYR A 68 -6.70 9.97 -0.45
N ASN A 69 -7.40 11.10 -0.33
CA ASN A 69 -7.61 12.02 -1.44
C ASN A 69 -6.29 12.61 -1.97
N LYS A 70 -5.39 13.03 -1.07
CA LYS A 70 -4.08 13.57 -1.46
C LYS A 70 -3.21 12.52 -2.15
N ALA A 71 -3.23 11.28 -1.68
CA ALA A 71 -2.48 10.18 -2.29
C ALA A 71 -3.08 9.77 -3.65
N GLY A 72 -4.41 9.81 -3.79
CA GLY A 72 -5.14 9.47 -5.01
C GLY A 72 -5.15 10.56 -6.10
N ASP A 73 -4.72 11.78 -5.79
CA ASP A 73 -4.64 12.88 -6.76
C ASP A 73 -3.41 12.75 -7.69
N TRP A 74 -3.55 11.86 -8.68
CA TRP A 74 -2.51 11.61 -9.68
C TRP A 74 -2.16 12.85 -10.50
N GLN A 75 -3.13 13.70 -10.84
CA GLN A 75 -2.89 14.89 -11.65
C GLN A 75 -1.95 15.87 -10.95
N THR A 76 -2.18 16.12 -9.66
CA THR A 76 -1.29 16.98 -8.87
C THR A 76 0.07 16.31 -8.68
N ARG A 77 0.10 15.00 -8.41
CA ARG A 77 1.35 14.24 -8.21
C ARG A 77 2.24 14.24 -9.45
N GLU A 78 1.69 14.08 -10.64
CA GLU A 78 2.45 14.10 -11.90
C GLU A 78 2.97 15.49 -12.26
N LYS A 79 2.26 16.55 -11.86
CA LYS A 79 2.69 17.95 -12.08
C LYS A 79 3.74 18.43 -11.07
N ALA A 80 3.91 17.74 -9.95
CA ALA A 80 4.85 18.14 -8.92
C ALA A 80 6.31 18.02 -9.41
N ASP A 81 7.12 19.02 -9.14
CA ASP A 81 8.51 19.16 -9.66
C ASP A 81 9.59 18.52 -8.76
N PHE A 82 9.17 17.62 -7.86
CA PHE A 82 9.99 16.98 -6.82
C PHE A 82 10.66 17.94 -5.82
N SER A 83 10.29 19.23 -5.77
CA SER A 83 10.92 20.20 -4.85
C SER A 83 10.88 19.77 -3.39
N ALA A 84 9.79 19.13 -2.94
CA ALA A 84 9.69 18.59 -1.59
C ALA A 84 10.80 17.56 -1.29
N VAL A 85 11.09 16.66 -2.23
CA VAL A 85 12.15 15.65 -2.08
C VAL A 85 13.53 16.29 -2.15
N LYS A 86 13.74 17.25 -3.06
CA LYS A 86 15.02 17.97 -3.19
C LYS A 86 15.39 18.72 -1.91
N ASN A 87 14.40 19.32 -1.23
CA ASN A 87 14.63 20.00 0.04
C ASN A 87 15.03 19.04 1.15
N GLU A 88 14.45 17.83 1.20
CA GLU A 88 14.88 16.80 2.14
C GLU A 88 16.28 16.27 1.80
N LEU A 89 16.58 16.06 0.52
CA LEU A 89 17.90 15.64 0.06
C LEU A 89 18.98 16.66 0.41
N ALA A 90 18.70 17.95 0.26
CA ALA A 90 19.64 19.03 0.59
C ALA A 90 20.08 19.02 2.07
N LYS A 91 19.22 18.54 2.99
CA LYS A 91 19.59 18.38 4.41
C LYS A 91 20.70 17.35 4.59
N VAL A 92 20.77 16.36 3.70
CA VAL A 92 21.80 15.30 3.73
C VAL A 92 23.03 15.71 2.92
N GLU A 93 22.84 16.30 1.74
CA GLU A 93 23.95 16.70 0.84
C GLU A 93 24.87 17.77 1.44
N THR A 94 24.37 18.54 2.40
CA THR A 94 25.14 19.58 3.10
C THR A 94 26.00 19.06 4.25
N LEU A 95 25.86 17.77 4.61
CA LEU A 95 26.60 17.15 5.69
C LEU A 95 27.97 16.70 5.20
N ASN A 96 29.04 17.32 5.70
CA ASN A 96 30.40 17.01 5.29
C ASN A 96 31.18 16.24 6.37
N THR A 97 30.67 16.23 7.60
CA THR A 97 31.32 15.61 8.75
C THR A 97 30.34 14.80 9.58
N PHE A 98 30.88 13.90 10.40
CA PHE A 98 30.09 13.18 11.40
C PHE A 98 29.46 14.13 12.43
N GLU A 99 30.10 15.26 12.73
CA GLU A 99 29.54 16.29 13.62
C GLU A 99 28.33 16.98 12.98
N ASP A 100 28.37 17.28 11.68
CA ASP A 100 27.21 17.82 10.94
C ASP A 100 26.02 16.86 11.02
N PHE A 101 26.28 15.56 10.83
CA PHE A 101 25.25 14.53 10.96
C PHE A 101 24.61 14.53 12.36
N LYS A 102 25.44 14.51 13.42
CA LYS A 102 24.97 14.52 14.81
C LYS A 102 24.19 15.79 15.18
N ASN A 103 24.51 16.92 14.57
CA ASN A 103 23.87 18.19 14.93
C ASN A 103 22.61 18.48 14.11
N ASN A 104 22.41 17.83 12.96
CA ASN A 104 21.32 18.17 12.04
C ASN A 104 20.31 17.03 11.78
N LEU A 105 20.65 15.76 12.06
CA LEU A 105 19.79 14.61 11.71
C LEU A 105 19.52 13.61 12.85
N THR A 106 19.96 13.89 14.08
CA THR A 106 19.63 13.13 15.30
C THR A 106 18.92 14.02 16.30
#